data_AF-A0A645JCI8-F1
#
_entry.id   AF-A0A645JCI8-F1
#
_cell.length_a   1.000
_cell.length_b   1.000
_cell.length_c   1.000
_cell.angle_alpha   90.00
_cell.angle_beta   90.00
_cell.angle_gamma   90.00
#
_symmetry.space_group_name_H-M   'P 1'
#
loop_
_entity.id
_entity.type
_entity.pdbx_description
1 polymer ?
#
loop_
_entity_poly.entity_id
_entity_poly.type
_entity_poly.pdbx_seq_one_letter_code
_entity_poly.pdbx_strand_id
1 'polypeptide(L)'
;MNNSSFIGSRKGSLENCKKIAAKAKEKSAMVALGSDCHTSFDVGNFDILGKVLEEVDMPEDLIINTSVEGLIAWLNKNGRHVNYNPSSNI
;
A
#
# COMPACT_ATOMS: atom_id res chain seq x y z
N MET A 1 3.07 -1.73 -3.40
CA MET A 1 3.89 -2.81 -2.82
C MET A 1 2.98 -3.97 -2.47
N ASN A 2 3.45 -5.19 -2.69
CA ASN A 2 2.62 -6.39 -2.68
C ASN A 2 3.07 -7.32 -1.53
N ASN A 3 2.14 -7.74 -0.66
CA ASN A 3 2.44 -8.60 0.50
C ASN A 3 2.83 -10.03 0.09
N SER A 4 2.29 -10.55 -1.00
CA SER A 4 2.68 -11.86 -1.54
C SER A 4 4.16 -11.88 -1.99
N SER A 5 4.76 -10.70 -2.22
CA SER A 5 6.20 -10.57 -2.53
C SER A 5 7.12 -11.10 -1.42
N PHE A 6 6.58 -11.37 -0.22
CA PHE A 6 7.34 -11.89 0.91
C PHE A 6 7.00 -13.35 1.26
N ILE A 7 5.94 -13.91 0.68
CA ILE A 7 5.46 -15.26 0.95
C ILE A 7 5.54 -16.07 -0.34
N GLY A 8 6.50 -17.00 -0.44
CA GLY A 8 6.66 -17.87 -1.61
C GLY A 8 7.27 -17.22 -2.86
N SER A 9 7.67 -15.96 -2.77
CA SER A 9 8.29 -15.21 -3.87
C SER A 9 9.77 -15.53 -4.07
N ARG A 10 10.32 -15.16 -5.25
CA ARG A 10 11.72 -15.42 -5.62
C ARG A 10 12.68 -14.82 -4.58
N LYS A 11 13.79 -15.52 -4.33
CA LYS A 11 14.87 -15.07 -3.44
C LYS A 11 15.27 -13.63 -3.80
N GLY A 12 15.32 -12.74 -2.81
CA GLY A 12 15.67 -11.33 -2.96
C GLY A 12 14.49 -10.35 -3.10
N SER A 13 13.25 -10.84 -3.14
CA SER A 13 12.06 -9.97 -3.24
C SER A 13 11.94 -8.99 -2.06
N LEU A 14 12.29 -9.41 -0.84
CA LEU A 14 12.34 -8.55 0.34
C LEU A 14 13.27 -7.35 0.13
N GLU A 15 14.51 -7.61 -0.24
CA GLU A 15 15.52 -6.56 -0.48
C GLU A 15 15.13 -5.63 -1.62
N ASN A 16 14.52 -6.16 -2.68
CA ASN A 16 14.00 -5.33 -3.77
C ASN A 16 12.85 -4.45 -3.30
N CYS A 17 11.92 -4.96 -2.49
CA CYS A 17 10.82 -4.18 -1.93
C CYS A 17 11.34 -3.03 -1.05
N LYS A 18 12.35 -3.28 -0.20
CA LYS A 18 13.01 -2.22 0.58
C LYS A 18 13.62 -1.15 -0.32
N LYS A 19 14.36 -1.53 -1.36
CA LYS A 19 14.94 -0.59 -2.33
C LYS A 19 13.88 0.23 -3.05
N ILE A 20 12.78 -0.41 -3.47
CA ILE A 20 11.66 0.28 -4.12
C ILE A 20 11.02 1.27 -3.16
N ALA A 21 10.77 0.88 -1.90
CA ALA A 21 10.19 1.76 -0.89
C ALA A 21 11.09 2.96 -0.59
N ALA A 22 12.40 2.74 -0.40
CA ALA A 22 13.37 3.81 -0.21
C ALA A 22 13.40 4.77 -1.42
N LYS A 23 13.39 4.25 -2.65
CA LYS A 23 13.32 5.08 -3.86
C LYS A 23 11.99 5.83 -4.01
N ALA A 24 10.88 5.26 -3.58
CA ALA A 24 9.60 5.95 -3.56
C ALA A 24 9.64 7.12 -2.56
N LYS A 25 10.17 6.91 -1.35
CA LYS A 25 10.40 7.95 -0.34
C LYS A 25 11.29 9.07 -0.88
N GLU A 26 12.44 8.75 -1.46
CA GLU A 26 13.36 9.74 -2.07
C GLU A 26 12.69 10.61 -3.15
N LYS A 27 11.71 10.04 -3.87
CA LYS A 27 11.00 10.73 -4.96
C LYS A 27 9.69 11.37 -4.50
N SER A 28 9.34 11.29 -3.21
CA SER A 28 8.03 11.65 -2.67
C SER A 28 6.88 11.02 -3.48
N ALA A 29 7.10 9.81 -3.98
CA ALA A 29 6.12 9.07 -4.76
C ALA A 29 5.19 8.33 -3.82
N MET A 30 3.88 8.43 -4.07
CA MET A 30 2.89 7.71 -3.29
C MET A 30 2.93 6.20 -3.58
N VAL A 31 2.72 5.41 -2.54
CA VAL A 31 2.68 3.94 -2.61
C VAL A 31 1.29 3.42 -2.22
N ALA A 32 0.77 2.49 -3.02
CA ALA A 32 -0.38 1.68 -2.65
C ALA A 32 0.10 0.34 -2.09
N LEU A 33 -0.56 -0.18 -1.06
CA LEU A 33 -0.31 -1.49 -0.46
C LEU A 33 -1.40 -2.46 -0.95
N GLY A 34 -1.01 -3.69 -1.26
CA GLY A 34 -1.93 -4.75 -1.68
C GLY A 34 -1.53 -6.10 -1.11
N SER A 35 -2.49 -6.86 -0.59
CA SER A 35 -2.22 -8.19 -0.02
C SER A 35 -1.93 -9.22 -1.10
N ASP A 36 -2.54 -9.06 -2.29
CA ASP A 36 -2.46 -10.01 -3.42
C ASP A 36 -2.82 -11.45 -2.98
N CYS A 37 -3.78 -11.53 -2.06
CA CYS A 37 -4.27 -12.77 -1.52
C CYS A 37 -5.17 -13.49 -2.53
N HIS A 38 -5.06 -14.82 -2.57
CA HIS A 38 -5.90 -15.68 -3.40
C HIS A 38 -7.07 -16.29 -2.60
N THR A 39 -7.12 -16.03 -1.29
CA THR A 39 -8.22 -16.41 -0.41
C THR A 39 -8.67 -15.19 0.38
N SER A 40 -9.96 -15.13 0.73
CA SER A 40 -10.52 -14.00 1.48
C SER A 40 -9.97 -13.88 2.91
N PHE A 41 -9.40 -14.96 3.45
CA PHE A 41 -8.87 -15.00 4.81
C PHE A 41 -7.64 -14.11 5.00
N ASP A 42 -6.91 -13.82 3.92
CA ASP A 42 -5.68 -13.01 3.94
C ASP A 42 -5.90 -11.59 3.38
N VAL A 43 -7.14 -11.19 3.11
CA VAL A 43 -7.46 -9.83 2.64
C VAL A 43 -7.06 -8.82 3.72
N GLY A 44 -6.26 -7.83 3.33
CA GLY A 44 -5.79 -6.80 4.26
C GLY A 44 -4.66 -7.23 5.19
N ASN A 45 -4.12 -8.45 5.06
CA ASN A 45 -2.92 -8.83 5.79
C ASN A 45 -1.71 -8.08 5.21
N PHE A 46 -1.12 -7.21 6.01
CA PHE A 46 0.03 -6.37 5.66
C PHE A 46 1.20 -6.51 6.64
N ASP A 47 1.25 -7.55 7.47
CA ASP A 47 2.22 -7.65 8.57
C ASP A 47 3.69 -7.55 8.11
N ILE A 48 4.01 -8.21 7.00
CA ILE A 48 5.39 -8.18 6.46
C ILE A 48 5.67 -6.85 5.78
N LEU A 49 4.68 -6.33 5.05
CA LEU A 49 4.74 -5.01 4.43
C LEU A 49 4.96 -3.90 5.45
N GLY A 50 4.24 -3.94 6.58
CA GLY A 50 4.37 -3.00 7.68
C GLY A 50 5.80 -2.93 8.20
N LYS A 51 6.45 -4.08 8.44
CA LYS A 51 7.86 -4.15 8.85
C LYS A 51 8.80 -3.51 7.82
N VAL A 52 8.57 -3.75 6.53
CA VAL A 52 9.37 -3.15 5.46
C VAL A 52 9.21 -1.63 5.44
N LEU A 53 8.00 -1.12 5.65
CA LEU A 53 7.72 0.32 5.71
C LEU A 53 8.34 0.97 6.94
N GLU A 54 8.30 0.31 8.11
CA GLU A 54 9.00 0.75 9.33
C GLU A 54 10.52 0.79 9.13
N GLU A 55 11.11 -0.25 8.53
CA GLU A 55 12.56 -0.31 8.30
C GLU A 55 13.09 0.81 7.40
N VAL A 56 12.28 1.31 6.46
CA VAL A 56 12.65 2.43 5.58
C VAL A 56 12.15 3.78 6.10
N ASP A 57 11.50 3.79 7.27
CA ASP A 57 10.89 4.98 7.87
C ASP A 57 9.93 5.66 6.87
N MET A 58 9.03 4.88 6.26
CA MET A 58 8.11 5.40 5.24
C MET A 58 7.15 6.42 5.87
N PRO A 59 7.09 7.67 5.34
CA PRO A 59 6.09 8.64 5.77
C PRO A 59 4.67 8.16 5.45
N GLU A 60 3.76 8.30 6.41
CA GLU A 60 2.37 7.85 6.28
C GLU A 60 1.60 8.64 5.19
N ASP A 61 1.95 9.90 4.97
CA ASP A 61 1.37 10.76 3.92
C ASP A 61 1.71 10.31 2.49
N LEU A 62 2.73 9.46 2.34
CA LEU A 62 3.07 8.81 1.06
C LEU A 62 2.32 7.48 0.87
N ILE A 63 1.51 7.03 1.83
CA ILE A 63 0.77 5.75 1.73
C ILE A 63 -0.70 6.03 1.38
N ILE A 64 -1.18 5.46 0.28
CA ILE A 64 -2.55 5.68 -0.21
C ILE A 64 -3.60 4.99 0.67
N ASN A 65 -3.27 3.84 1.25
CA ASN A 65 -4.21 2.94 1.93
C ASN A 65 -4.48 3.26 3.42
N THR A 66 -4.11 4.45 3.89
CA THR A 66 -4.25 4.86 5.30
C THR A 66 -5.68 5.18 5.70
N SER A 67 -6.52 5.58 4.73
CA SER A 67 -7.95 5.85 4.93
C SER A 67 -8.72 5.65 3.63
N VAL A 68 -10.04 5.44 3.74
CA VAL A 68 -10.92 5.39 2.56
C VAL A 68 -10.92 6.75 1.87
N GLU A 69 -11.01 7.83 2.64
CA GLU A 69 -11.00 9.21 2.17
C GLU A 69 -9.72 9.53 1.40
N GLY A 70 -8.56 9.10 1.91
CA GLY A 70 -7.27 9.25 1.25
C GLY A 70 -7.21 8.56 -0.10
N LEU A 71 -7.71 7.31 -0.18
CA LEU A 71 -7.81 6.58 -1.44
C LEU A 71 -8.74 7.29 -2.44
N ILE A 72 -9.94 7.70 -1.99
CA ILE A 72 -10.91 8.40 -2.85
C ILE A 72 -10.35 9.74 -3.34
N ALA A 73 -9.74 10.53 -2.46
CA ALA A 73 -9.10 11.79 -2.82
C ALA A 73 -8.00 11.58 -3.87
N TRP A 74 -7.18 10.54 -3.70
CA TRP A 74 -6.16 10.18 -4.68
C TRP A 74 -6.77 9.78 -6.03
N LEU A 75 -7.81 8.94 -6.05
CA LEU A 75 -8.50 8.54 -7.28
C LEU A 75 -9.09 9.74 -8.01
N ASN A 76 -9.80 10.62 -7.29
CA ASN A 76 -10.39 11.85 -7.83
C ASN A 76 -9.33 12.78 -8.44
N LYS A 77 -8.20 12.95 -7.76
CA LYS A 77 -7.05 13.74 -8.27
C LYS A 77 -6.48 13.16 -9.57
N ASN A 78 -6.58 11.84 -9.77
CA ASN A 78 -6.05 11.14 -10.95
C ASN A 78 -7.14 10.87 -12.03
N GLY A 79 -8.25 11.59 -12.00
CA GLY A 79 -9.30 11.52 -13.03
C GLY A 79 -10.27 10.34 -12.89
N ARG A 80 -10.21 9.61 -11.77
CA ARG A 80 -11.20 8.57 -11.43
C ARG A 80 -12.19 9.15 -10.42
N HIS A 81 -13.25 9.75 -10.93
CA HIS A 81 -14.29 10.37 -10.11
C HIS A 81 -15.11 9.30 -9.37
N VAL A 82 -14.93 9.23 -8.06
CA VAL A 82 -15.71 8.36 -7.17
C VAL A 82 -16.54 9.24 -6.23
N ASN A 83 -17.86 9.07 -6.30
CA ASN A 83 -18.79 9.69 -5.36
C ASN A 83 -18.83 8.84 -4.08
N TYR A 84 -18.11 9.28 -3.05
CA TYR A 84 -18.08 8.63 -1.75
C TYR A 84 -18.85 9.47 -0.73
N ASN A 85 -19.81 8.84 -0.05
CA ASN A 85 -20.52 9.42 1.08
C ASN A 85 -20.20 8.57 2.33
N PRO A 86 -19.44 9.09 3.31
CA PRO A 86 -19.11 8.34 4.52
C PRO A 86 -20.35 7.91 5.31
N SER A 87 -21.46 8.64 5.19
CA SER A 87 -22.69 8.41 5.94
C SER A 87 -23.59 7.30 5.38
N SER A 88 -23.26 6.70 4.24
CA SER A 88 -24.06 5.63 3.62
C SER A 88 -23.63 4.20 4.01
N ASN A 89 -22.65 4.05 4.90
CA ASN A 89 -22.12 2.75 5.35
C ASN A 89 -22.75 2.25 6.67
N ILE A 90 -24.01 2.61 6.95
CA ILE A 90 -24.78 2.13 8.11
C ILE A 90 -25.86 1.17 7.62
#